data_AF-A0A7X6J0Q2-F1
#
_entry.id   AF-A0A7X6J0Q2-F1
#
_cell.length_a   1.000
_cell.length_b   1.000
_cell.length_c   1.000
_cell.angle_alpha   90.00
_cell.angle_beta   90.00
_cell.angle_gamma   90.00
#
_symmetry.space_group_name_H-M   'P 1'
#
loop_
_entity.id
_entity.type
_entity.pdbx_description
1 polymer ?
#
loop_
_entity_poly.entity_id
_entity_poly.type
_entity_poly.pdbx_seq_one_letter_code
_entity_poly.pdbx_strand_id
1 'polypeptide(L)'
;MMTDILPVLGKFKDEGGLRDYIAANLHAIEPGLTHLKTEYTLANDEGGTGGRIDILARDALRHVTCIEVKRSEKSERTTLNELSKYITLLVKQDRVPREQIRCIVASTSWNELLLPLSYFATFVGVDVQGIKVTEQDGRIMFEPVELLPMEFLPQLSPEISILEFETSEDRASHIDYTKERSSRLPFVRIALLLLDPSDNAAPRYTTYRTIVFTWRIAPAHDDEIERVIGNSIGWLFPYGFPGWEAEADVSDWIAEGDGAPHIMRIDAESRRGTPEKIARRLAIYQVNSIVRLGDWPASEFVNDDETLILQIQAQSSMSGSGQLSRHVFSATVNPKYSSSWKSERDSFLRFLSFEPRWRKGAEEFLGQLTSGNLTVELIAYHKSNIFYTIYQATASCQAALSEFAITVRRKDTVVGMLAGYYLWDGFTSPGVNEAKTNMTMAYGSPFLTIASLFSAQGNEPKIDTMSQHGFVPTLMLREGDQYTVVEGLNHALTINEFVRDNPEYSAEVARLLNSTGPLPADPLKNAFQIDDDWFVVLHLIARPRIQ
;
A
#
# COMPACT_ATOMS: atom_id res chain seq x y z
N MET A 1 26.41 -60.99 -7.62
CA MET A 1 26.93 -59.93 -6.74
C MET A 1 25.91 -58.80 -6.79
N MET A 2 25.16 -58.58 -5.71
CA MET A 2 24.36 -57.35 -5.58
C MET A 2 25.37 -56.20 -5.45
N THR A 3 25.43 -55.33 -6.44
CA THR A 3 26.12 -54.05 -6.33
C THR A 3 25.35 -53.23 -5.30
N ASP A 4 25.95 -52.99 -4.13
CA ASP A 4 25.41 -52.06 -3.14
C ASP A 4 25.26 -50.69 -3.80
N ILE A 5 24.03 -50.31 -4.11
CA ILE A 5 23.71 -48.97 -4.62
C ILE A 5 23.92 -48.01 -3.46
N LEU A 6 24.88 -47.12 -3.58
CA LEU A 6 25.19 -46.14 -2.54
C LEU A 6 24.07 -45.10 -2.41
N PRO A 7 23.78 -44.60 -1.20
CA PRO A 7 22.56 -43.85 -0.91
C PRO A 7 22.49 -42.46 -1.54
N VAL A 8 23.62 -41.86 -1.93
CA VAL A 8 23.65 -40.55 -2.58
C VAL A 8 24.01 -40.73 -4.04
N LEU A 9 23.04 -40.44 -4.92
CA LEU A 9 23.20 -40.52 -6.37
C LEU A 9 23.70 -41.90 -6.88
N GLY A 10 23.49 -42.98 -6.11
CA GLY A 10 24.02 -44.30 -6.44
C GLY A 10 25.56 -44.43 -6.33
N LYS A 11 26.27 -43.37 -5.92
CA LYS A 11 27.74 -43.25 -6.01
C LYS A 11 28.46 -42.87 -4.73
N PHE A 12 27.80 -42.23 -3.77
CA PHE A 12 28.44 -41.77 -2.54
C PHE A 12 27.74 -42.31 -1.29
N LYS A 13 28.55 -42.63 -0.28
CA LYS A 13 28.07 -43.14 1.01
C LYS A 13 27.27 -42.10 1.80
N ASP A 14 27.64 -40.82 1.68
CA ASP A 14 27.06 -39.71 2.43
C ASP A 14 27.31 -38.36 1.73
N GLU A 15 26.90 -37.27 2.39
CA GLU A 15 27.07 -35.89 1.91
C GLU A 15 28.55 -35.48 1.81
N GLY A 16 29.39 -35.99 2.71
CA GLY A 16 30.84 -35.72 2.70
C GLY A 16 31.50 -36.28 1.45
N GLY A 17 31.14 -37.51 1.04
CA GLY A 17 31.60 -38.09 -0.21
C GLY A 17 31.21 -37.27 -1.45
N LEU A 18 30.00 -36.72 -1.46
CA LEU A 18 29.56 -35.81 -2.54
C LEU A 18 30.34 -34.49 -2.50
N ARG A 19 30.50 -33.87 -1.33
CA ARG A 19 31.28 -32.64 -1.16
C ARG A 19 32.72 -32.80 -1.64
N ASP A 20 33.40 -33.87 -1.24
CA ASP A 20 34.79 -34.10 -1.60
C ASP A 20 34.94 -34.31 -3.13
N TYR A 21 33.95 -34.96 -3.76
CA TYR A 21 33.87 -35.05 -5.21
C TYR A 21 33.68 -33.68 -5.88
N ILE A 22 32.80 -32.84 -5.36
CA ILE A 22 32.57 -31.49 -5.87
C ILE A 22 33.83 -30.62 -5.72
N ALA A 23 34.48 -30.66 -4.56
CA ALA A 23 35.70 -29.90 -4.29
C ALA A 23 36.85 -30.26 -5.25
N ALA A 24 36.93 -31.53 -5.67
CA ALA A 24 37.90 -31.99 -6.66
C ALA A 24 37.55 -31.58 -8.11
N ASN A 25 36.29 -31.21 -8.36
CA ASN A 25 35.75 -30.95 -9.70
C ASN A 25 35.11 -29.55 -9.83
N LEU A 26 35.59 -28.55 -9.09
CA LEU A 26 35.02 -27.19 -9.10
C LEU A 26 34.95 -26.55 -10.50
N HIS A 27 35.89 -26.90 -11.38
CA HIS A 27 35.90 -26.46 -12.78
C HIS A 27 34.64 -26.86 -13.57
N ALA A 28 33.93 -27.91 -13.12
CA ALA A 28 32.68 -28.37 -13.71
C ALA A 28 31.46 -27.55 -13.23
N ILE A 29 31.58 -26.82 -12.12
CA ILE A 29 30.58 -25.85 -11.67
C ILE A 29 30.80 -24.52 -12.40
N GLU A 30 32.03 -23.99 -12.32
CA GLU A 30 32.41 -22.72 -12.94
C GLU A 30 33.91 -22.75 -13.28
N PRO A 31 34.30 -22.46 -14.53
CA PRO A 31 35.70 -22.36 -14.91
C PRO A 31 36.44 -21.29 -14.08
N GLY A 32 37.58 -21.66 -13.50
CA GLY A 32 38.42 -20.75 -12.70
C GLY A 32 38.16 -20.78 -11.19
N LEU A 33 37.15 -21.52 -10.70
CA LEU A 33 37.01 -21.78 -9.27
C LEU A 33 38.19 -22.61 -8.75
N THR A 34 38.91 -22.04 -7.79
CA THR A 34 40.07 -22.64 -7.13
C THR A 34 39.70 -23.07 -5.72
N HIS A 35 39.86 -24.36 -5.41
CA HIS A 35 39.62 -24.89 -4.08
C HIS A 35 40.61 -24.30 -3.05
N LEU A 36 40.11 -23.77 -1.93
CA LEU A 36 40.93 -23.31 -0.81
C LEU A 36 40.92 -24.32 0.34
N LYS A 37 39.73 -24.77 0.76
CA LYS A 37 39.56 -25.66 1.92
C LYS A 37 38.19 -26.35 1.91
N THR A 38 38.11 -27.58 2.41
CA THR A 38 36.85 -28.24 2.79
C THR A 38 36.63 -28.18 4.30
N GLU A 39 35.36 -28.19 4.72
CA GLU A 39 34.95 -28.14 6.14
C GLU A 39 35.59 -26.98 6.90
N TYR A 40 35.70 -25.81 6.26
CA TYR A 40 36.33 -24.63 6.85
C TYR A 40 35.48 -24.07 7.99
N THR A 41 36.01 -24.16 9.20
CA THR A 41 35.32 -23.74 10.41
C THR A 41 35.53 -22.25 10.65
N LEU A 42 34.43 -21.53 10.81
CA LEU A 42 34.36 -20.13 11.20
C LEU A 42 33.97 -20.05 12.67
N ALA A 43 34.82 -19.44 13.49
CA ALA A 43 34.56 -19.26 14.90
C ALA A 43 33.46 -18.21 15.10
N ASN A 44 32.68 -18.35 16.17
CA ASN A 44 31.73 -17.32 16.58
C ASN A 44 32.11 -16.83 17.99
N ASP A 45 32.75 -15.67 18.03
CA ASP A 45 33.25 -15.07 19.28
C ASP A 45 32.13 -14.36 20.09
N GLU A 46 30.92 -14.21 19.53
CA GLU A 46 29.77 -13.53 20.17
C GLU A 46 28.82 -14.50 20.93
N GLY A 47 29.13 -15.80 20.96
CA GLY A 47 28.30 -16.83 21.59
C GLY A 47 27.31 -17.48 20.61
N GLY A 48 27.18 -18.81 20.68
CA GLY A 48 26.42 -19.64 19.74
C GLY A 48 27.30 -20.62 18.97
N THR A 49 26.72 -21.40 18.05
CA THR A 49 27.52 -22.27 17.17
C THR A 49 28.15 -21.44 16.05
N GLY A 50 29.40 -21.76 15.71
CA GLY A 50 30.08 -21.20 14.54
C GLY A 50 29.45 -21.65 13.22
N GLY A 51 30.10 -21.27 12.12
CA GLY A 51 29.80 -21.78 10.78
C GLY A 51 30.81 -22.85 10.37
N ARG A 52 30.42 -23.78 9.50
CA ARG A 52 31.38 -24.69 8.86
C ARG A 52 31.08 -24.80 7.37
N ILE A 53 31.81 -24.04 6.57
CA ILE A 53 31.66 -24.03 5.12
C ILE A 53 32.09 -25.37 4.56
N ASP A 54 31.20 -26.05 3.83
CA ASP A 54 31.50 -27.34 3.20
C ASP A 54 32.69 -27.22 2.24
N ILE A 55 32.65 -26.26 1.31
CA ILE A 55 33.76 -25.97 0.40
C ILE A 55 33.98 -24.47 0.32
N LEU A 56 35.16 -24.03 0.73
CA LEU A 56 35.66 -22.68 0.54
C LEU A 56 36.51 -22.65 -0.73
N ALA A 57 36.17 -21.76 -1.65
CA ALA A 57 36.85 -21.58 -2.92
C ALA A 57 37.12 -20.10 -3.22
N ARG A 58 37.83 -19.85 -4.31
CA ARG A 58 38.05 -18.52 -4.87
C ARG A 58 37.80 -18.55 -6.36
N ASP A 59 36.99 -17.62 -6.85
CA ASP A 59 36.70 -17.53 -8.28
C ASP A 59 37.80 -16.77 -9.06
N ALA A 60 37.62 -16.69 -10.39
CA ALA A 60 38.56 -16.01 -11.28
C ALA A 60 38.68 -14.49 -11.01
N LEU A 61 37.66 -13.89 -10.40
CA LEU A 61 37.62 -12.47 -10.02
C LEU A 61 38.06 -12.23 -8.57
N ARG A 62 38.51 -13.29 -7.88
CA ARG A 62 38.98 -13.31 -6.49
C ARG A 62 37.90 -13.14 -5.43
N HIS A 63 36.62 -13.32 -5.75
CA HIS A 63 35.59 -13.43 -4.73
C HIS A 63 35.83 -14.66 -3.85
N VAL A 64 35.46 -14.54 -2.57
CA VAL A 64 35.43 -15.67 -1.64
C VAL A 64 34.13 -16.41 -1.87
N THR A 65 34.23 -17.63 -2.40
CA THR A 65 33.06 -18.44 -2.77
C THR A 65 32.82 -19.54 -1.74
N CYS A 66 31.68 -19.49 -1.08
CA CYS A 66 31.23 -20.51 -0.13
C CYS A 66 30.26 -21.45 -0.85
N ILE A 67 30.56 -22.74 -0.91
CA ILE A 67 29.69 -23.74 -1.51
C ILE A 67 29.13 -24.63 -0.39
N GLU A 68 27.81 -24.65 -0.27
CA GLU A 68 27.06 -25.52 0.65
C GLU A 68 26.50 -26.72 -0.12
N VAL A 69 26.73 -27.94 0.39
CA VAL A 69 26.35 -29.17 -0.30
C VAL A 69 25.19 -29.85 0.43
N LYS A 70 24.15 -30.24 -0.31
CA LYS A 70 22.95 -30.90 0.24
C LYS A 70 22.59 -32.16 -0.52
N ARG A 71 22.20 -33.21 0.22
CA ARG A 71 21.82 -34.51 -0.36
C ARG A 71 20.35 -34.91 -0.20
N SER A 72 19.55 -34.12 0.51
CA SER A 72 18.13 -34.45 0.79
C SER A 72 17.31 -33.24 1.26
N GLU A 73 15.99 -33.33 1.12
CA GLU A 73 15.04 -32.31 1.61
C GLU A 73 15.22 -31.95 3.09
N LYS A 74 15.55 -32.93 3.94
CA LYS A 74 15.77 -32.67 5.37
C LYS A 74 16.98 -31.74 5.59
N SER A 75 18.04 -31.92 4.80
CA SER A 75 19.25 -31.11 4.86
C SER A 75 19.06 -29.73 4.20
N GLU A 76 18.18 -29.62 3.20
CA GLU A 76 17.83 -28.36 2.53
C GLU A 76 17.32 -27.29 3.50
N ARG A 77 16.47 -27.67 4.46
CA ARG A 77 15.81 -26.75 5.40
C ARG A 77 16.75 -25.93 6.28
N THR A 78 18.00 -26.38 6.47
CA THR A 78 18.99 -25.65 7.29
C THR A 78 19.91 -24.75 6.47
N THR A 79 19.87 -24.85 5.14
CA THR A 79 20.82 -24.21 4.21
C THR A 79 20.92 -22.71 4.43
N LEU A 80 19.78 -22.00 4.50
CA LEU A 80 19.80 -20.54 4.64
C LEU A 80 20.40 -20.06 5.95
N ASN A 81 20.21 -20.83 7.03
CA ASN A 81 20.84 -20.53 8.32
C ASN A 81 22.37 -20.66 8.22
N GLU A 82 22.87 -21.66 7.49
CA GLU A 82 24.30 -21.85 7.28
C GLU A 82 24.89 -20.74 6.38
N LEU A 83 24.27 -20.44 5.24
CA LEU A 83 24.72 -19.34 4.38
C LEU A 83 24.77 -17.99 5.13
N SER A 84 23.74 -17.70 5.93
CA SER A 84 23.69 -16.49 6.76
C SER A 84 24.86 -16.40 7.75
N LYS A 85 25.25 -17.53 8.36
CA LYS A 85 26.43 -17.59 9.23
C LYS A 85 27.71 -17.35 8.43
N TYR A 86 27.87 -17.98 7.27
CA TYR A 86 29.08 -17.86 6.46
C TYR A 86 29.35 -16.40 6.09
N ILE A 87 28.35 -15.72 5.55
CA ILE A 87 28.45 -14.32 5.15
C ILE A 87 28.80 -13.46 6.36
N THR A 88 28.05 -13.60 7.45
CA THR A 88 28.23 -12.76 8.64
C THR A 88 29.61 -12.96 9.28
N LEU A 89 30.06 -14.21 9.43
CA LEU A 89 31.33 -14.53 10.07
C LEU A 89 32.52 -14.16 9.17
N LEU A 90 32.45 -14.33 7.85
CA LEU A 90 33.50 -13.85 6.94
C LEU A 90 33.66 -12.32 6.97
N VAL A 91 32.54 -11.58 7.03
CA VAL A 91 32.58 -10.11 7.16
C VAL A 91 33.16 -9.70 8.52
N LYS A 92 32.69 -10.31 9.61
CA LYS A 92 33.09 -9.92 10.96
C LYS A 92 34.52 -10.36 11.32
N GLN A 93 34.85 -11.63 11.09
CA GLN A 93 36.11 -12.25 11.49
C GLN A 93 37.21 -11.95 10.47
N ASP A 94 36.95 -12.30 9.20
CA ASP A 94 37.96 -12.28 8.14
C ASP A 94 38.00 -10.94 7.38
N ARG A 95 37.14 -9.98 7.76
CA ARG A 95 37.05 -8.63 7.20
C ARG A 95 36.87 -8.61 5.68
N VAL A 96 36.24 -9.65 5.14
CA VAL A 96 35.90 -9.72 3.72
C VAL A 96 34.76 -8.75 3.46
N PRO A 97 34.88 -7.81 2.49
CA PRO A 97 33.75 -6.99 2.07
C PRO A 97 32.59 -7.89 1.64
N ARG A 98 31.36 -7.54 2.01
CA ARG A 98 30.18 -8.39 1.72
C ARG A 98 30.05 -8.63 0.21
N GLU A 99 30.30 -7.60 -0.59
CA GLU A 99 30.24 -7.63 -2.05
C GLU A 99 31.32 -8.54 -2.67
N GLN A 100 32.33 -8.95 -1.88
CA GLN A 100 33.37 -9.90 -2.31
C GLN A 100 33.04 -11.36 -1.95
N ILE A 101 31.86 -11.64 -1.40
CA ILE A 101 31.42 -12.97 -1.02
C ILE A 101 30.42 -13.48 -2.06
N ARG A 102 30.55 -14.74 -2.46
CA ARG A 102 29.59 -15.48 -3.29
C ARG A 102 29.14 -16.74 -2.56
N CYS A 103 27.88 -17.11 -2.70
CA CYS A 103 27.34 -18.36 -2.15
C CYS A 103 26.81 -19.25 -3.27
N ILE A 104 27.19 -20.52 -3.26
CA ILE A 104 26.66 -21.54 -4.17
C ILE A 104 26.00 -22.63 -3.32
N VAL A 105 24.76 -23.00 -3.66
CA VAL A 105 24.11 -24.18 -3.07
C VAL A 105 24.10 -25.29 -4.10
N ALA A 106 24.83 -26.38 -3.81
CA ALA A 106 24.86 -27.58 -4.64
C ALA A 106 23.99 -28.66 -3.99
N SER A 107 22.81 -28.93 -4.57
CA SER A 107 21.85 -29.86 -3.98
C SER A 107 21.36 -30.92 -4.97
N THR A 108 21.15 -32.14 -4.48
CA THR A 108 20.51 -33.22 -5.25
C THR A 108 18.98 -33.11 -5.31
N SER A 109 18.39 -32.25 -4.48
CA SER A 109 16.94 -31.97 -4.42
C SER A 109 16.70 -30.47 -4.19
N TRP A 110 15.55 -29.97 -4.64
CA TRP A 110 15.26 -28.52 -4.69
C TRP A 110 13.86 -28.15 -4.17
N ASN A 111 13.11 -29.14 -3.67
CA ASN A 111 11.71 -28.96 -3.26
C ASN A 111 11.57 -27.98 -2.08
N GLU A 112 12.56 -27.91 -1.19
CA GLU A 112 12.55 -27.03 -0.01
C GLU A 112 13.52 -25.84 -0.17
N LEU A 113 14.23 -25.74 -1.30
CA LEU A 113 15.23 -24.68 -1.55
C LEU A 113 14.77 -23.61 -2.51
N LEU A 114 14.04 -23.96 -3.57
CA LEU A 114 13.84 -23.03 -4.69
C LEU A 114 13.23 -21.69 -4.22
N LEU A 115 12.07 -21.74 -3.54
CA LEU A 115 11.41 -20.55 -3.03
C LEU A 115 12.24 -19.79 -1.97
N PRO A 116 12.68 -20.42 -0.86
CA PRO A 116 13.39 -19.69 0.19
C PRO A 116 14.78 -19.20 -0.25
N LEU A 117 15.51 -19.93 -1.10
CA LEU A 117 16.80 -19.48 -1.64
C LEU A 117 16.62 -18.31 -2.61
N SER A 118 15.56 -18.32 -3.42
CA SER A 118 15.23 -17.19 -4.31
C SER A 118 14.93 -15.92 -3.50
N TYR A 119 14.19 -16.05 -2.39
CA TYR A 119 13.94 -14.95 -1.45
C TYR A 119 15.26 -14.46 -0.84
N PHE A 120 16.07 -15.37 -0.31
CA PHE A 120 17.34 -15.06 0.31
C PHE A 120 18.29 -14.32 -0.66
N ALA A 121 18.46 -14.84 -1.87
CA ALA A 121 19.30 -14.27 -2.92
C ALA A 121 18.92 -12.82 -3.24
N THR A 122 17.63 -12.51 -3.26
CA THR A 122 17.12 -11.17 -3.57
C THR A 122 17.50 -10.12 -2.52
N PHE A 123 17.60 -10.51 -1.23
CA PHE A 123 17.73 -9.55 -0.13
C PHE A 123 19.06 -9.58 0.62
N VAL A 124 19.82 -10.67 0.54
CA VAL A 124 21.05 -10.83 1.33
C VAL A 124 22.17 -9.87 0.89
N GLY A 125 22.15 -9.43 -0.37
CA GLY A 125 23.14 -8.53 -0.96
C GLY A 125 24.53 -9.15 -1.12
N VAL A 126 24.58 -10.45 -1.38
CA VAL A 126 25.71 -11.18 -1.96
C VAL A 126 25.22 -11.92 -3.21
N ASP A 127 26.13 -12.34 -4.08
CA ASP A 127 25.78 -13.20 -5.21
C ASP A 127 25.44 -14.61 -4.70
N VAL A 128 24.29 -15.13 -5.11
CA VAL A 128 23.79 -16.45 -4.68
C VAL A 128 23.38 -17.26 -5.91
N GLN A 129 23.91 -18.46 -6.04
CA GLN A 129 23.63 -19.37 -7.14
C GLN A 129 23.13 -20.73 -6.65
N GLY A 130 22.19 -21.30 -7.40
CA GLY A 130 21.75 -22.68 -7.24
C GLY A 130 22.36 -23.61 -8.28
N ILE A 131 22.83 -24.78 -7.86
CA ILE A 131 23.26 -25.88 -8.72
C ILE A 131 22.53 -27.16 -8.32
N LYS A 132 21.84 -27.78 -9.28
CA LYS A 132 21.28 -29.11 -9.16
C LYS A 132 22.34 -30.14 -9.53
N VAL A 133 22.57 -31.08 -8.62
CA VAL A 133 23.53 -32.17 -8.81
C VAL A 133 22.79 -33.46 -9.08
N THR A 134 22.99 -34.03 -10.26
CA THR A 134 22.35 -35.29 -10.67
C THR A 134 23.37 -36.31 -11.13
N GLU A 135 22.96 -37.57 -11.25
CA GLU A 135 23.74 -38.63 -11.87
C GLU A 135 23.08 -39.01 -13.19
N GLN A 136 23.87 -39.02 -14.26
CA GLN A 136 23.46 -39.41 -15.60
C GLN A 136 24.59 -40.25 -16.23
N ASP A 137 24.27 -41.47 -16.67
CA ASP A 137 25.19 -42.37 -17.38
C ASP A 137 26.56 -42.59 -16.71
N GLY A 138 26.58 -42.72 -15.39
CA GLY A 138 27.81 -42.92 -14.62
C GLY A 138 28.56 -41.63 -14.29
N ARG A 139 28.04 -40.46 -14.67
CA ARG A 139 28.67 -39.15 -14.47
C ARG A 139 27.82 -38.26 -13.58
N ILE A 140 28.49 -37.42 -12.80
CA ILE A 140 27.83 -36.38 -12.02
C ILE A 140 27.67 -35.15 -12.91
N MET A 141 26.44 -34.66 -13.00
CA MET A 141 26.08 -33.49 -13.77
C MET A 141 25.77 -32.33 -12.83
N PHE A 142 26.16 -31.12 -13.25
CA PHE A 142 25.92 -29.88 -12.53
C PHE A 142 25.08 -28.98 -13.43
N GLU A 143 23.84 -28.74 -13.03
CA GLU A 143 22.88 -27.94 -13.79
C GLU A 143 22.55 -26.68 -12.99
N PRO A 144 22.74 -25.46 -13.53
CA PRO A 144 22.29 -24.25 -12.88
C PRO A 144 20.78 -24.30 -12.61
N VAL A 145 20.38 -23.85 -11.43
CA VAL A 145 18.97 -23.64 -11.09
C VAL A 145 18.65 -22.18 -11.24
N GLU A 146 17.69 -21.88 -12.10
CA GLU A 146 17.13 -20.55 -12.23
C GLU A 146 16.30 -20.24 -10.97
N LEU A 147 16.76 -19.24 -10.21
CA LEU A 147 16.03 -18.77 -9.04
C LEU A 147 14.81 -17.97 -9.48
N LEU A 148 13.74 -18.07 -8.71
CA LEU A 148 12.49 -17.36 -8.99
C LEU A 148 12.71 -15.85 -8.85
N PRO A 149 12.27 -15.04 -9.81
CA PRO A 149 12.24 -13.59 -9.63
C PRO A 149 11.32 -13.24 -8.47
N MET A 150 11.77 -12.35 -7.58
CA MET A 150 11.03 -11.93 -6.40
C MET A 150 10.65 -10.46 -6.52
N GLU A 151 9.38 -10.21 -6.79
CA GLU A 151 8.81 -8.86 -6.82
C GLU A 151 7.69 -8.74 -5.78
N PHE A 152 7.75 -7.66 -4.99
CA PHE A 152 6.75 -7.34 -3.98
C PHE A 152 5.98 -6.10 -4.42
N LEU A 153 5.11 -6.27 -5.40
CA LEU A 153 4.23 -5.22 -5.93
C LEU A 153 3.01 -5.02 -5.02
N PRO A 154 2.33 -3.85 -5.11
CA PRO A 154 0.98 -3.72 -4.58
C PRO A 154 0.12 -4.88 -5.10
N GLN A 155 -0.74 -5.40 -4.23
CA GLN A 155 -1.47 -6.63 -4.49
C GLN A 155 -2.90 -6.37 -4.96
N LEU A 156 -3.50 -5.24 -4.59
CA LEU A 156 -4.85 -4.87 -5.00
C LEU A 156 -4.79 -3.89 -6.18
N SER A 157 -5.55 -4.18 -7.24
CA SER A 157 -5.66 -3.33 -8.42
C SER A 157 -6.25 -1.96 -8.04
N PRO A 158 -5.68 -0.86 -8.55
CA PRO A 158 -6.26 0.46 -8.41
C PRO A 158 -7.47 0.69 -9.32
N GLU A 159 -7.68 -0.13 -10.36
CA GLU A 159 -8.93 -0.12 -11.13
C GLU A 159 -10.00 -0.92 -10.36
N ILE A 160 -10.92 -0.18 -9.76
CA ILE A 160 -12.10 -0.72 -9.07
C ILE A 160 -13.34 -0.19 -9.80
N SER A 161 -14.34 -1.04 -10.00
CA SER A 161 -15.61 -0.66 -10.64
C SER A 161 -16.74 -0.58 -9.64
N ILE A 162 -17.61 0.42 -9.78
CA ILE A 162 -18.87 0.59 -9.05
C ILE A 162 -20.00 0.40 -10.04
N LEU A 163 -20.68 -0.74 -9.93
CA LEU A 163 -21.83 -1.10 -10.77
C LEU A 163 -23.13 -0.77 -10.03
N GLU A 164 -24.14 -0.34 -10.79
CA GLU A 164 -25.46 0.02 -10.26
C GLU A 164 -26.56 -0.84 -10.90
N PHE A 165 -27.53 -1.24 -10.09
CA PHE A 165 -28.65 -2.11 -10.46
C PHE A 165 -29.96 -1.55 -9.91
N GLU A 166 -31.04 -1.70 -10.69
CA GLU A 166 -32.37 -1.23 -10.30
C GLU A 166 -32.95 -2.08 -9.16
N THR A 167 -32.77 -3.40 -9.24
CA THR A 167 -33.30 -4.35 -8.26
C THR A 167 -32.23 -5.30 -7.70
N SER A 168 -32.55 -5.97 -6.60
CA SER A 168 -31.70 -7.02 -6.04
C SER A 168 -31.54 -8.23 -6.96
N GLU A 169 -32.59 -8.55 -7.72
CA GLU A 169 -32.68 -9.66 -8.67
C GLU A 169 -31.80 -9.42 -9.90
N ASP A 170 -31.77 -8.18 -10.39
CA ASP A 170 -30.85 -7.74 -11.45
C ASP A 170 -29.39 -7.94 -11.02
N ARG A 171 -29.05 -7.51 -9.80
CA ARG A 171 -27.71 -7.70 -9.23
C ARG A 171 -27.37 -9.18 -9.04
N ALA A 172 -28.33 -10.00 -8.60
CA ALA A 172 -28.13 -11.46 -8.46
C ALA A 172 -27.82 -12.13 -9.80
N SER A 173 -28.54 -11.74 -10.86
CA SER A 173 -28.29 -12.24 -12.23
C SER A 173 -26.90 -11.86 -12.73
N HIS A 174 -26.43 -10.65 -12.41
CA HIS A 174 -25.07 -10.20 -12.70
C HIS A 174 -24.00 -10.98 -11.94
N ILE A 175 -24.24 -11.31 -10.66
CA ILE A 175 -23.31 -12.14 -9.87
C ILE A 175 -23.15 -13.52 -10.50
N ASP A 176 -24.23 -14.15 -10.98
CA ASP A 176 -24.16 -15.47 -11.62
C ASP A 176 -23.44 -15.42 -12.96
N TYR A 177 -23.64 -14.37 -13.76
CA TYR A 177 -22.84 -14.08 -14.95
C TYR A 177 -21.34 -13.96 -14.61
N THR A 178 -21.00 -13.21 -13.55
CA THR A 178 -19.62 -12.99 -13.12
C THR A 178 -18.97 -14.30 -12.66
N LYS A 179 -19.70 -15.14 -11.92
CA LYS A 179 -19.25 -16.49 -11.51
C LYS A 179 -18.92 -17.36 -12.72
N GLU A 180 -19.79 -17.37 -13.73
CA GLU A 180 -19.57 -18.17 -14.94
C GLU A 180 -18.28 -17.74 -15.65
N ARG A 181 -18.07 -16.44 -15.83
CA ARG A 181 -16.86 -15.92 -16.48
C ARG A 181 -15.60 -16.15 -15.66
N SER A 182 -15.64 -15.87 -14.35
CA SER A 182 -14.52 -16.11 -13.44
C SER A 182 -14.09 -17.58 -13.43
N SER A 183 -15.02 -18.54 -13.62
CA SER A 183 -14.67 -19.97 -13.70
C SER A 183 -13.75 -20.33 -14.88
N ARG A 184 -13.69 -19.47 -15.93
CA ARG A 184 -12.79 -19.65 -17.09
C ARG A 184 -11.39 -19.10 -16.84
N LEU A 185 -11.20 -18.32 -15.78
CA LEU A 185 -9.94 -17.72 -15.34
C LEU A 185 -9.74 -17.98 -13.83
N PRO A 186 -9.62 -19.24 -13.40
CA PRO A 186 -9.66 -19.60 -11.97
C PRO A 186 -8.49 -19.05 -11.15
N PHE A 187 -7.37 -18.68 -11.79
CA PHE A 187 -6.22 -18.04 -11.14
C PHE A 187 -6.44 -16.56 -10.82
N VAL A 188 -7.46 -15.92 -11.39
CA VAL A 188 -7.78 -14.52 -11.14
C VAL A 188 -8.55 -14.39 -9.84
N ARG A 189 -7.95 -13.73 -8.85
CA ARG A 189 -8.67 -13.38 -7.62
C ARG A 189 -9.48 -12.10 -7.82
N ILE A 190 -10.80 -12.21 -7.67
CA ILE A 190 -11.76 -11.10 -7.77
C ILE A 190 -12.78 -11.16 -6.63
N ALA A 191 -13.20 -10.00 -6.14
CA ALA A 191 -14.27 -9.87 -5.16
C ALA A 191 -15.37 -8.89 -5.62
N LEU A 192 -16.60 -9.17 -5.19
CA LEU A 192 -17.75 -8.30 -5.35
C LEU A 192 -18.30 -7.93 -3.97
N LEU A 193 -18.14 -6.68 -3.56
CA LEU A 193 -18.73 -6.13 -2.34
C LEU A 193 -20.15 -5.64 -2.65
N LEU A 194 -21.15 -6.30 -2.07
CA LEU A 194 -22.56 -6.04 -2.33
C LEU A 194 -23.09 -4.98 -1.37
N LEU A 195 -23.62 -3.89 -1.94
CA LEU A 195 -24.10 -2.74 -1.20
C LEU A 195 -25.60 -2.56 -1.38
N ASP A 196 -26.33 -2.55 -0.27
CA ASP A 196 -27.78 -2.35 -0.23
C ASP A 196 -28.11 -0.91 0.15
N PRO A 197 -29.17 -0.32 -0.46
CA PRO A 197 -29.63 0.99 -0.07
C PRO A 197 -30.00 0.98 1.42
N SER A 198 -29.55 1.98 2.18
CA SER A 198 -29.91 2.09 3.59
C SER A 198 -31.40 2.38 3.76
N ASP A 199 -32.03 1.85 4.81
CA ASP A 199 -33.45 2.12 5.15
C ASP A 199 -33.78 3.62 5.28
N ASN A 200 -32.77 4.44 5.61
CA ASN A 200 -32.90 5.90 5.77
C ASN A 200 -32.31 6.68 4.59
N ALA A 201 -31.98 6.01 3.48
CA ALA A 201 -31.34 6.66 2.36
C ALA A 201 -32.30 7.66 1.69
N ALA A 202 -31.77 8.82 1.27
CA ALA A 202 -32.54 9.78 0.50
C ALA A 202 -33.13 9.13 -0.76
N PRO A 203 -34.27 9.60 -1.31
CA PRO A 203 -34.95 8.97 -2.46
C PRO A 203 -34.10 8.76 -3.72
N ARG A 204 -32.93 9.41 -3.81
CA ARG A 204 -31.95 9.25 -4.90
C ARG A 204 -30.98 8.08 -4.72
N TYR A 205 -31.03 7.37 -3.59
CA TYR A 205 -30.11 6.29 -3.22
C TYR A 205 -30.88 4.99 -2.98
N THR A 206 -31.73 4.61 -3.94
CA THR A 206 -32.58 3.42 -3.87
C THR A 206 -32.06 2.26 -4.70
N THR A 207 -31.01 2.47 -5.49
CA THR A 207 -30.42 1.44 -6.36
C THR A 207 -29.49 0.53 -5.57
N TYR A 208 -29.36 -0.73 -6.01
CA TYR A 208 -28.39 -1.67 -5.48
C TYR A 208 -27.04 -1.45 -6.15
N ARG A 209 -25.95 -1.67 -5.42
CA ARG A 209 -24.60 -1.49 -5.96
C ARG A 209 -23.73 -2.71 -5.73
N THR A 210 -22.74 -2.84 -6.60
CA THR A 210 -21.64 -3.80 -6.45
C THR A 210 -20.32 -3.08 -6.68
N ILE A 211 -19.39 -3.22 -5.75
CA ILE A 211 -18.00 -2.78 -5.94
C ILE A 211 -17.17 -3.99 -6.35
N VAL A 212 -16.54 -3.93 -7.53
CA VAL A 212 -15.75 -5.00 -8.13
C VAL A 212 -14.27 -4.65 -8.06
N PHE A 213 -13.46 -5.55 -7.51
CA PHE A 213 -12.03 -5.32 -7.33
C PHE A 213 -11.23 -6.62 -7.50
N THR A 214 -10.07 -6.49 -8.15
CA THR A 214 -9.18 -7.59 -8.57
C THR A 214 -7.81 -7.45 -7.94
N TRP A 215 -7.12 -8.58 -7.75
CA TRP A 215 -5.74 -8.60 -7.28
C TRP A 215 -4.78 -8.69 -8.45
N ARG A 216 -3.51 -8.35 -8.16
CA ARG A 216 -2.38 -8.46 -9.07
C ARG A 216 -2.36 -9.85 -9.72
N ILE A 217 -2.28 -9.88 -11.04
CA ILE A 217 -2.14 -11.10 -11.81
C ILE A 217 -0.67 -11.28 -12.18
N ALA A 218 -0.15 -12.50 -12.01
CA ALA A 218 1.22 -12.78 -12.39
C ALA A 218 1.36 -12.76 -13.93
N PRO A 219 2.39 -12.11 -14.50
CA PRO A 219 2.59 -12.04 -15.95
C PRO A 219 2.68 -13.40 -16.66
N ALA A 220 2.99 -14.46 -15.92
CA ALA A 220 2.98 -15.83 -16.43
C ALA A 220 1.61 -16.30 -16.94
N HIS A 221 0.53 -15.57 -16.62
CA HIS A 221 -0.83 -15.89 -17.06
C HIS A 221 -1.29 -15.08 -18.28
N ASP A 222 -0.47 -14.17 -18.81
CA ASP A 222 -0.86 -13.25 -19.89
C ASP A 222 -1.38 -14.00 -21.14
N ASP A 223 -0.65 -15.00 -21.63
CA ASP A 223 -1.06 -15.82 -22.78
C ASP A 223 -2.41 -16.52 -22.57
N GLU A 224 -2.68 -16.97 -21.34
CA GLU A 224 -3.95 -17.64 -21.02
C GLU A 224 -5.10 -16.63 -20.97
N ILE A 225 -4.87 -15.45 -20.39
CA ILE A 225 -5.83 -14.35 -20.38
C ILE A 225 -6.21 -13.97 -21.80
N GLU A 226 -5.25 -13.69 -22.67
CA GLU A 226 -5.49 -13.26 -24.05
C GLU A 226 -6.28 -14.31 -24.84
N ARG A 227 -5.97 -15.59 -24.63
CA ARG A 227 -6.69 -16.70 -25.26
C ARG A 227 -8.15 -16.81 -24.81
N VAL A 228 -8.45 -16.57 -23.53
CA VAL A 228 -9.81 -16.69 -22.98
C VAL A 228 -10.64 -15.44 -23.29
N ILE A 229 -10.05 -14.26 -23.15
CA ILE A 229 -10.70 -12.98 -23.46
C ILE A 229 -10.90 -12.81 -24.96
N GLY A 230 -9.94 -13.31 -25.77
CA GLY A 230 -9.93 -13.19 -27.22
C GLY A 230 -9.35 -11.88 -27.75
N ASN A 231 -8.68 -11.09 -26.89
CA ASN A 231 -7.98 -9.85 -27.22
C ASN A 231 -6.62 -9.83 -26.52
N SER A 232 -5.67 -9.08 -27.08
CA SER A 232 -4.40 -8.82 -26.41
C SER A 232 -4.57 -7.95 -25.18
N ILE A 233 -3.76 -8.16 -24.15
CA ILE A 233 -3.73 -7.28 -22.98
C ILE A 233 -3.36 -5.87 -23.44
N GLY A 234 -4.06 -4.86 -22.94
CA GLY A 234 -3.89 -3.47 -23.38
C GLY A 234 -4.93 -3.00 -24.41
N TRP A 235 -5.94 -3.82 -24.75
CA TRP A 235 -6.91 -3.50 -25.79
C TRP A 235 -7.95 -2.43 -25.41
N LEU A 236 -8.18 -2.19 -24.11
CA LEU A 236 -9.09 -1.17 -23.57
C LEU A 236 -8.48 0.23 -23.47
N PHE A 237 -7.33 0.48 -24.13
CA PHE A 237 -6.65 1.78 -24.09
C PHE A 237 -7.62 2.95 -24.40
N PRO A 238 -7.61 4.04 -23.62
CA PRO A 238 -6.63 4.39 -22.57
C PRO A 238 -6.94 3.84 -21.17
N TYR A 239 -5.89 3.39 -20.47
CA TYR A 239 -5.94 2.96 -19.07
C TYR A 239 -5.69 4.11 -18.11
N GLY A 240 -6.33 4.04 -16.94
CA GLY A 240 -6.10 5.02 -15.88
C GLY A 240 -4.88 4.73 -15.02
N PHE A 241 -4.37 3.49 -15.01
CA PHE A 241 -3.16 3.09 -14.29
C PHE A 241 -2.25 2.20 -15.16
N PRO A 242 -1.18 2.76 -15.75
CA PRO A 242 -0.21 1.98 -16.51
C PRO A 242 0.45 0.88 -15.65
N GLY A 243 0.67 -0.28 -16.25
CA GLY A 243 1.21 -1.48 -15.58
C GLY A 243 0.15 -2.36 -14.90
N TRP A 244 -1.14 -2.02 -15.02
CA TRP A 244 -2.30 -2.77 -14.50
C TRP A 244 -3.28 -3.18 -15.61
N GLU A 245 -2.79 -3.28 -16.85
CA GLU A 245 -3.59 -3.53 -18.04
C GLU A 245 -4.29 -4.89 -17.96
N ALA A 246 -3.59 -5.94 -17.50
CA ALA A 246 -4.16 -7.28 -17.36
C ALA A 246 -5.32 -7.30 -16.36
N GLU A 247 -5.16 -6.67 -15.19
CA GLU A 247 -6.20 -6.61 -14.17
C GLU A 247 -7.41 -5.80 -14.63
N ALA A 248 -7.19 -4.71 -15.36
CA ALA A 248 -8.25 -3.88 -15.92
C ALA A 248 -9.05 -4.65 -16.99
N ASP A 249 -8.37 -5.28 -17.95
CA ASP A 249 -8.99 -6.05 -19.03
C ASP A 249 -9.76 -7.26 -18.50
N VAL A 250 -9.19 -7.96 -17.53
CA VAL A 250 -9.83 -9.11 -16.88
C VAL A 250 -11.04 -8.67 -16.06
N SER A 251 -10.93 -7.58 -15.28
CA SER A 251 -12.06 -7.06 -14.50
C SER A 251 -13.21 -6.64 -15.39
N ASP A 252 -12.92 -5.90 -16.47
CA ASP A 252 -13.92 -5.54 -17.48
C ASP A 252 -14.54 -6.79 -18.11
N TRP A 253 -13.74 -7.73 -18.60
CA TRP A 253 -14.28 -8.93 -19.23
C TRP A 253 -15.10 -9.79 -18.26
N ILE A 254 -14.69 -9.96 -17.01
CA ILE A 254 -15.42 -10.78 -16.02
C ILE A 254 -16.74 -10.10 -15.60
N ALA A 255 -16.74 -8.78 -15.38
CA ALA A 255 -17.85 -8.10 -14.71
C ALA A 255 -18.64 -7.11 -15.59
N GLU A 256 -18.05 -6.55 -16.65
CA GLU A 256 -18.65 -5.48 -17.47
C GLU A 256 -18.75 -5.82 -18.97
N GLY A 257 -18.14 -6.91 -19.41
CA GLY A 257 -18.01 -7.24 -20.83
C GLY A 257 -19.34 -7.48 -21.55
N ASP A 258 -19.26 -7.63 -22.88
CA ASP A 258 -20.45 -7.79 -23.72
C ASP A 258 -21.39 -8.89 -23.21
N GLY A 259 -22.65 -8.53 -23.00
CA GLY A 259 -23.69 -9.40 -22.45
C GLY A 259 -23.85 -9.36 -20.93
N ALA A 260 -23.08 -8.54 -20.20
CA ALA A 260 -23.31 -8.32 -18.76
C ALA A 260 -24.74 -7.80 -18.53
N PRO A 261 -25.56 -8.50 -17.73
CA PRO A 261 -26.98 -8.22 -17.67
C PRO A 261 -27.29 -7.11 -16.64
N HIS A 262 -28.31 -6.31 -16.93
CA HIS A 262 -28.96 -5.37 -16.01
C HIS A 262 -28.09 -4.27 -15.36
N ILE A 263 -26.85 -4.06 -15.81
CA ILE A 263 -26.03 -2.93 -15.37
C ILE A 263 -26.66 -1.63 -15.87
N MET A 264 -26.97 -0.71 -14.95
CA MET A 264 -27.50 0.60 -15.30
C MET A 264 -26.46 1.41 -16.11
N ARG A 265 -26.92 2.08 -17.17
CA ARG A 265 -26.05 2.93 -18.01
C ARG A 265 -25.73 4.23 -17.29
N ILE A 266 -24.55 4.26 -16.68
CA ILE A 266 -23.92 5.47 -16.13
C ILE A 266 -22.61 5.77 -16.87
N ASP A 267 -22.16 7.03 -16.82
CA ASP A 267 -20.91 7.44 -17.44
C ASP A 267 -19.71 6.72 -16.81
N ALA A 268 -18.61 6.63 -17.56
CA ALA A 268 -17.42 5.88 -17.14
C ALA A 268 -16.78 6.45 -15.86
N GLU A 269 -16.82 7.76 -15.66
CA GLU A 269 -16.25 8.38 -14.45
C GLU A 269 -17.08 8.03 -13.22
N SER A 270 -18.42 8.01 -13.34
CA SER A 270 -19.30 7.57 -12.25
C SER A 270 -19.11 6.09 -11.86
N ARG A 271 -18.69 5.24 -12.80
CA ARG A 271 -18.36 3.82 -12.53
C ARG A 271 -17.02 3.62 -11.85
N ARG A 272 -16.07 4.54 -12.03
CA ARG A 272 -14.74 4.36 -11.46
C ARG A 272 -14.74 4.47 -9.94
N GLY A 273 -14.27 3.43 -9.27
CA GLY A 273 -14.20 3.28 -7.82
C GLY A 273 -12.91 3.81 -7.20
N THR A 274 -12.70 5.12 -7.21
CA THR A 274 -11.61 5.72 -6.42
C THR A 274 -11.83 5.46 -4.91
N PRO A 275 -10.77 5.36 -4.09
CA PRO A 275 -10.88 5.22 -2.63
C PRO A 275 -11.90 6.15 -1.97
N GLU A 276 -11.98 7.40 -2.42
CA GLU A 276 -12.89 8.42 -1.90
C GLU A 276 -14.36 8.14 -2.23
N LYS A 277 -14.64 7.75 -3.48
CA LYS A 277 -15.97 7.35 -3.91
C LYS A 277 -16.42 6.12 -3.12
N ILE A 278 -15.53 5.15 -2.92
CA ILE A 278 -15.81 3.94 -2.13
C ILE A 278 -16.13 4.32 -0.68
N ALA A 279 -15.27 5.06 -0.01
CA ALA A 279 -15.50 5.53 1.36
C ALA A 279 -16.84 6.27 1.49
N ARG A 280 -17.17 7.13 0.52
CA ARG A 280 -18.46 7.81 0.47
C ARG A 280 -19.64 6.86 0.28
N ARG A 281 -19.51 5.80 -0.53
CA ARG A 281 -20.57 4.80 -0.68
C ARG A 281 -20.78 4.01 0.59
N LEU A 282 -19.71 3.59 1.25
CA LEU A 282 -19.77 2.86 2.53
C LEU A 282 -20.40 3.68 3.66
N ALA A 283 -20.35 5.01 3.58
CA ALA A 283 -21.04 5.88 4.54
C ALA A 283 -22.57 6.00 4.33
N ILE A 284 -23.07 5.61 3.14
CA ILE A 284 -24.48 5.81 2.73
C ILE A 284 -25.21 4.47 2.53
N TYR A 285 -24.48 3.42 2.16
CA TYR A 285 -24.98 2.09 1.85
C TYR A 285 -24.62 1.10 2.96
N GLN A 286 -25.45 0.08 3.14
CA GLN A 286 -25.13 -1.05 4.02
C GLN A 286 -24.35 -2.10 3.24
N VAL A 287 -23.28 -2.62 3.83
CA VAL A 287 -22.57 -3.79 3.30
C VAL A 287 -23.41 -5.03 3.60
N ASN A 288 -23.86 -5.71 2.55
CA ASN A 288 -24.64 -6.94 2.67
C ASN A 288 -23.73 -8.17 2.83
N SER A 289 -22.80 -8.34 1.89
CA SER A 289 -21.88 -9.48 1.84
C SER A 289 -20.75 -9.23 0.82
N ILE A 290 -19.73 -10.08 0.85
CA ILE A 290 -18.66 -10.12 -0.15
C ILE A 290 -18.69 -11.46 -0.87
N VAL A 291 -18.81 -11.43 -2.20
CA VAL A 291 -18.68 -12.62 -3.05
C VAL A 291 -17.24 -12.73 -3.51
N ARG A 292 -16.58 -13.84 -3.18
CA ARG A 292 -15.19 -14.15 -3.51
C ARG A 292 -15.12 -15.17 -4.65
N LEU A 293 -14.46 -14.84 -5.76
CA LEU A 293 -14.34 -15.71 -6.94
C LEU A 293 -12.87 -15.90 -7.38
N GLY A 294 -12.58 -17.08 -7.95
CA GLY A 294 -11.24 -17.48 -8.43
C GLY A 294 -10.30 -17.95 -7.32
N ASP A 295 -9.03 -17.55 -7.37
CA ASP A 295 -7.93 -18.06 -6.52
C ASP A 295 -7.96 -17.49 -5.09
N TRP A 296 -9.08 -17.66 -4.40
CA TRP A 296 -9.16 -17.36 -2.97
C TRP A 296 -8.54 -18.50 -2.14
N PRO A 297 -7.77 -18.16 -1.09
CA PRO A 297 -7.25 -19.18 -0.20
C PRO A 297 -8.40 -19.96 0.43
N ALA A 298 -8.19 -21.25 0.68
CA ALA A 298 -9.17 -22.13 1.30
C ALA A 298 -9.65 -21.66 2.70
N SER A 299 -8.91 -20.73 3.31
CA SER A 299 -9.19 -20.18 4.62
C SER A 299 -9.20 -18.65 4.62
N GLU A 300 -10.27 -18.06 5.15
CA GLU A 300 -10.50 -16.61 5.16
C GLU A 300 -9.82 -15.88 6.34
N PHE A 301 -9.03 -16.56 7.18
CA PHE A 301 -8.44 -15.97 8.39
C PHE A 301 -7.43 -14.83 8.16
N VAL A 302 -6.97 -14.63 6.91
CA VAL A 302 -5.95 -13.62 6.56
C VAL A 302 -6.54 -12.44 5.79
N ASN A 303 -7.53 -12.68 4.91
CA ASN A 303 -8.22 -11.64 4.12
C ASN A 303 -9.72 -11.72 4.39
N ASP A 304 -10.09 -11.44 5.65
CA ASP A 304 -11.47 -11.35 6.07
C ASP A 304 -12.17 -10.11 5.49
N ASP A 305 -13.50 -10.02 5.67
CA ASP A 305 -14.30 -8.93 5.10
C ASP A 305 -13.82 -7.54 5.55
N GLU A 306 -13.41 -7.40 6.83
CA GLU A 306 -12.90 -6.15 7.37
C GLU A 306 -11.61 -5.72 6.68
N THR A 307 -10.68 -6.66 6.50
CA THR A 307 -9.43 -6.44 5.76
C THR A 307 -9.73 -6.00 4.33
N LEU A 308 -10.63 -6.68 3.62
CA LEU A 308 -10.97 -6.33 2.23
C LEU A 308 -11.56 -4.91 2.12
N ILE A 309 -12.44 -4.52 3.05
CA ILE A 309 -13.03 -3.18 3.10
C ILE A 309 -11.95 -2.12 3.35
N LEU A 310 -11.02 -2.37 4.27
CA LEU A 310 -9.88 -1.47 4.52
C LEU A 310 -8.97 -1.34 3.29
N GLN A 311 -8.73 -2.44 2.56
CA GLN A 311 -7.89 -2.45 1.37
C GLN A 311 -8.45 -1.53 0.27
N ILE A 312 -9.74 -1.64 -0.05
CA ILE A 312 -10.39 -0.84 -1.10
C ILE A 312 -10.57 0.64 -0.71
N GLN A 313 -10.57 0.97 0.59
CA GLN A 313 -10.55 2.37 1.04
C GLN A 313 -9.16 3.00 0.97
N ALA A 314 -8.10 2.19 0.88
CA ALA A 314 -6.72 2.58 0.62
C ALA A 314 -6.20 3.81 1.40
N GLN A 315 -6.61 3.95 2.66
CA GLN A 315 -6.25 5.10 3.52
C GLN A 315 -4.84 5.00 4.12
N SER A 316 -4.13 3.89 3.88
CA SER A 316 -2.77 3.65 4.38
C SER A 316 -1.97 2.82 3.37
N SER A 317 -0.64 2.85 3.46
CA SER A 317 0.22 2.05 2.56
C SER A 317 0.05 0.54 2.78
N MET A 318 -0.34 0.15 3.99
CA MET A 318 -0.63 -1.22 4.39
C MET A 318 -1.88 -1.80 3.73
N SER A 319 -2.68 -1.00 3.04
CA SER A 319 -3.83 -1.51 2.27
C SER A 319 -3.41 -2.40 1.10
N GLY A 320 -2.15 -2.33 0.65
CA GLY A 320 -1.67 -3.08 -0.50
C GLY A 320 -2.29 -2.64 -1.84
N SER A 321 -3.05 -1.54 -1.87
CA SER A 321 -3.62 -0.96 -3.09
C SER A 321 -2.55 -0.30 -3.96
N GLY A 322 -2.66 -0.46 -5.28
CA GLY A 322 -1.85 0.26 -6.26
C GLY A 322 -2.06 1.78 -6.24
N GLN A 323 -3.16 2.27 -5.66
CA GLN A 323 -3.41 3.69 -5.45
C GLN A 323 -3.98 3.95 -4.05
N LEU A 324 -3.32 4.86 -3.32
CA LEU A 324 -3.78 5.33 -2.02
C LEU A 324 -4.80 6.47 -2.15
N SER A 325 -5.62 6.64 -1.11
CA SER A 325 -6.50 7.80 -1.01
C SER A 325 -5.68 9.10 -1.01
N ARG A 326 -6.19 10.09 -1.74
CA ARG A 326 -5.59 11.44 -1.87
C ARG A 326 -6.14 12.41 -0.83
N HIS A 327 -7.30 12.11 -0.27
CA HIS A 327 -8.05 13.00 0.61
C HIS A 327 -8.06 12.55 2.05
N VAL A 328 -7.80 11.27 2.33
CA VAL A 328 -7.80 10.71 3.67
C VAL A 328 -6.58 9.83 3.86
N PHE A 329 -5.90 10.01 4.98
CA PHE A 329 -4.93 9.07 5.50
C PHE A 329 -5.35 8.62 6.89
N SER A 330 -5.28 7.33 7.17
CA SER A 330 -5.56 6.77 8.49
C SER A 330 -4.73 5.51 8.71
N ALA A 331 -3.88 5.52 9.72
CA ALA A 331 -3.11 4.35 10.12
C ALA A 331 -2.85 4.32 11.64
N THR A 332 -2.85 3.13 12.22
CA THR A 332 -2.43 2.90 13.60
C THR A 332 -1.21 2.00 13.60
N VAL A 333 -0.08 2.50 14.08
CA VAL A 333 1.22 1.82 14.01
C VAL A 333 1.95 1.86 15.35
N ASN A 334 2.93 0.97 15.49
CA ASN A 334 3.76 0.88 16.68
C ASN A 334 5.24 0.91 16.27
N PRO A 335 6.05 1.88 16.72
CA PRO A 335 7.48 1.98 16.40
C PRO A 335 8.31 0.73 16.72
N LYS A 336 7.80 -0.17 17.58
CA LYS A 336 8.39 -1.50 17.83
C LYS A 336 8.49 -2.35 16.56
N TYR A 337 7.53 -2.22 15.64
CA TYR A 337 7.51 -2.96 14.37
C TYR A 337 8.12 -2.09 13.27
N SER A 338 9.44 -2.13 13.14
CA SER A 338 10.22 -1.18 12.34
C SER A 338 9.79 -1.09 10.87
N SER A 339 9.46 -2.21 10.23
CA SER A 339 9.06 -2.24 8.82
C SER A 339 7.73 -1.51 8.58
N SER A 340 6.68 -1.84 9.33
CA SER A 340 5.37 -1.18 9.19
C SER A 340 5.42 0.26 9.67
N TRP A 341 6.13 0.54 10.76
CA TRP A 341 6.39 1.91 11.22
C TRP A 341 7.03 2.77 10.14
N LYS A 342 8.11 2.28 9.52
CA LYS A 342 8.80 3.01 8.45
C LYS A 342 7.87 3.24 7.25
N SER A 343 7.15 2.21 6.80
CA SER A 343 6.24 2.30 5.66
C SER A 343 5.15 3.36 5.88
N GLU A 344 4.44 3.29 7.01
CA GLU A 344 3.33 4.21 7.29
C GLU A 344 3.81 5.63 7.60
N ARG A 345 4.94 5.78 8.32
CA ARG A 345 5.55 7.09 8.54
C ARG A 345 5.91 7.75 7.22
N ASP A 346 6.62 7.04 6.34
CA ASP A 346 7.07 7.59 5.06
C ASP A 346 5.86 7.89 4.13
N SER A 347 4.82 7.05 4.18
CA SER A 347 3.56 7.26 3.44
C SER A 347 2.78 8.49 3.96
N PHE A 348 2.66 8.64 5.28
CA PHE A 348 2.01 9.79 5.91
C PHE A 348 2.72 11.10 5.58
N LEU A 349 4.05 11.14 5.68
CA LEU A 349 4.84 12.33 5.30
C LEU A 349 4.71 12.66 3.81
N ARG A 350 4.56 11.65 2.95
CA ARG A 350 4.25 11.85 1.53
C ARG A 350 2.86 12.45 1.36
N PHE A 351 1.86 11.94 2.08
CA PHE A 351 0.49 12.49 2.05
C PHE A 351 0.48 13.97 2.46
N LEU A 352 1.20 14.35 3.51
CA LEU A 352 1.32 15.75 3.97
C LEU A 352 2.14 16.66 3.05
N SER A 353 2.66 16.17 1.92
CA SER A 353 3.56 16.95 1.06
C SER A 353 2.87 18.14 0.36
N PHE A 354 1.54 18.23 0.40
CA PHE A 354 0.82 19.42 -0.04
C PHE A 354 1.08 20.65 0.86
N GLU A 355 1.51 20.46 2.11
CA GLU A 355 1.87 21.55 3.03
C GLU A 355 3.27 21.30 3.65
N PRO A 356 4.33 21.93 3.12
CA PRO A 356 5.71 21.69 3.54
C PRO A 356 5.98 21.90 5.03
N ARG A 357 5.32 22.88 5.67
CA ARG A 357 5.51 23.16 7.11
C ARG A 357 5.00 22.01 7.95
N TRP A 358 3.82 21.48 7.59
CA TRP A 358 3.23 20.33 8.26
C TRP A 358 4.06 19.07 8.10
N ARG A 359 4.51 18.78 6.87
CA ARG A 359 5.41 17.65 6.62
C ARG A 359 6.67 17.73 7.48
N LYS A 360 7.32 18.89 7.53
CA LYS A 360 8.54 19.09 8.32
C LYS A 360 8.28 18.89 9.82
N GLY A 361 7.24 19.54 10.36
CA GLY A 361 6.90 19.39 11.79
C GLY A 361 6.53 17.95 12.16
N ALA A 362 5.78 17.25 11.29
CA ALA A 362 5.46 15.85 11.47
C ALA A 362 6.71 14.95 11.41
N GLU A 363 7.63 15.21 10.48
CA GLU A 363 8.89 14.45 10.36
C GLU A 363 9.75 14.60 11.62
N GLU A 364 9.90 15.83 12.13
CA GLU A 364 10.63 16.13 13.36
C GLU A 364 10.00 15.46 14.58
N PHE A 365 8.67 15.49 14.70
CA PHE A 365 7.94 14.87 15.81
C PHE A 365 8.02 13.33 15.76
N LEU A 366 7.74 12.71 14.61
CA LEU A 366 7.79 11.26 14.43
C LEU A 366 9.22 10.73 14.59
N GLY A 367 10.24 11.52 14.23
CA GLY A 367 11.66 11.16 14.39
C GLY A 367 12.09 11.01 15.85
N GLN A 368 11.38 11.63 16.80
CA GLN A 368 11.64 11.52 18.24
C GLN A 368 11.06 10.24 18.86
N LEU A 369 10.13 9.58 18.16
CA LEU A 369 9.45 8.38 18.65
C LEU A 369 10.35 7.15 18.48
N THR A 370 11.23 6.93 19.46
CA THR A 370 12.10 5.76 19.51
C THR A 370 11.38 4.52 20.05
N SER A 371 11.91 3.34 19.71
CA SER A 371 11.36 2.02 20.06
C SER A 371 10.83 1.95 21.50
N GLY A 372 9.54 1.69 21.61
CA GLY A 372 8.81 1.55 22.87
C GLY A 372 7.42 0.98 22.60
N ASN A 373 6.70 0.56 23.65
CA ASN A 373 5.33 0.07 23.49
C ASN A 373 4.34 1.26 23.36
N LEU A 374 4.44 1.96 22.24
CA LEU A 374 3.62 3.11 21.89
C LEU A 374 2.65 2.72 20.77
N THR A 375 1.42 3.20 20.86
CA THR A 375 0.49 3.19 19.73
C THR A 375 0.47 4.60 19.15
N VAL A 376 0.74 4.73 17.86
CA VAL A 376 0.76 5.99 17.15
C VAL A 376 -0.36 5.95 16.11
N GLU A 377 -1.35 6.82 16.30
CA GLU A 377 -2.46 7.03 15.37
C GLU A 377 -2.08 8.20 14.46
N LEU A 378 -2.11 7.97 13.15
CA LEU A 378 -1.81 8.93 12.10
C LEU A 378 -3.08 9.18 11.30
N ILE A 379 -3.63 10.40 11.39
CA ILE A 379 -4.85 10.77 10.68
C ILE A 379 -4.58 12.07 9.93
N ALA A 380 -4.92 12.14 8.65
CA ALA A 380 -4.86 13.37 7.88
C ALA A 380 -5.98 13.48 6.87
N TYR A 381 -6.41 14.70 6.62
CA TYR A 381 -7.40 15.06 5.63
C TYR A 381 -6.83 16.14 4.72
N HIS A 382 -6.94 15.92 3.41
CA HIS A 382 -6.56 16.90 2.41
C HIS A 382 -7.80 17.39 1.66
N LYS A 383 -8.13 18.68 1.86
CA LYS A 383 -9.25 19.37 1.21
C LYS A 383 -8.68 20.56 0.42
N SER A 384 -8.27 20.30 -0.82
CA SER A 384 -7.63 21.30 -1.68
C SER A 384 -8.59 22.40 -2.18
N ASN A 385 -9.90 22.15 -2.19
CA ASN A 385 -10.90 23.09 -2.70
C ASN A 385 -11.53 23.95 -1.59
N ILE A 386 -10.84 25.05 -1.25
CA ILE A 386 -11.32 26.00 -0.23
C ILE A 386 -12.69 26.60 -0.55
N PHE A 387 -13.04 26.83 -1.82
CA PHE A 387 -14.34 27.41 -2.19
C PHE A 387 -15.49 26.47 -1.80
N TYR A 388 -15.28 25.16 -1.96
CA TYR A 388 -16.25 24.17 -1.51
C TYR A 388 -16.32 24.11 0.02
N THR A 389 -15.19 24.24 0.72
CA THR A 389 -15.22 24.30 2.19
C THR A 389 -15.92 25.57 2.70
N ILE A 390 -15.74 26.73 2.06
CA ILE A 390 -16.50 27.95 2.33
C ILE A 390 -18.00 27.69 2.16
N TYR A 391 -18.40 27.07 1.04
CA TYR A 391 -19.79 26.69 0.80
C TYR A 391 -20.35 25.77 1.90
N GLN A 392 -19.61 24.72 2.29
CA GLN A 392 -20.03 23.85 3.40
C GLN A 392 -20.15 24.63 4.72
N ALA A 393 -19.21 25.53 5.01
CA ALA A 393 -19.23 26.38 6.20
C ALA A 393 -20.42 27.36 6.24
N THR A 394 -21.01 27.71 5.08
CA THR A 394 -22.27 28.48 5.08
C THR A 394 -23.47 27.70 5.61
N ALA A 395 -23.40 26.36 5.61
CA ALA A 395 -24.50 25.48 5.98
C ALA A 395 -24.25 24.69 7.27
N SER A 396 -22.99 24.49 7.66
CA SER A 396 -22.61 23.69 8.82
C SER A 396 -21.39 24.25 9.52
N CYS A 397 -21.47 24.39 10.86
CA CYS A 397 -20.33 24.75 11.70
C CYS A 397 -19.27 23.64 11.81
N GLN A 398 -19.56 22.44 11.29
CA GLN A 398 -18.62 21.31 11.27
C GLN A 398 -17.71 21.32 10.03
N ALA A 399 -17.85 22.32 9.15
CA ALA A 399 -16.92 22.47 8.04
C ALA A 399 -15.50 22.77 8.55
N ALA A 400 -14.53 22.07 7.98
CA ALA A 400 -13.12 22.20 8.32
C ALA A 400 -12.29 22.13 7.04
N LEU A 401 -11.15 22.82 7.02
CA LEU A 401 -10.16 22.75 5.95
C LEU A 401 -9.33 21.46 6.07
N SER A 402 -8.23 21.35 5.32
CA SER A 402 -7.24 20.29 5.54
C SER A 402 -6.74 20.34 6.98
N GLU A 403 -6.45 19.16 7.54
CA GLU A 403 -5.95 19.02 8.90
C GLU A 403 -5.24 17.67 9.07
N PHE A 404 -4.40 17.55 10.09
CA PHE A 404 -3.86 16.26 10.50
C PHE A 404 -3.67 16.16 12.00
N ALA A 405 -3.60 14.94 12.50
CA ALA A 405 -3.31 14.60 13.88
C ALA A 405 -2.37 13.39 13.95
N ILE A 406 -1.36 13.49 14.81
CA ILE A 406 -0.49 12.40 15.22
C ILE A 406 -0.71 12.21 16.71
N THR A 407 -1.45 11.17 17.10
CA THR A 407 -1.73 10.89 18.52
C THR A 407 -0.84 9.76 19.00
N VAL A 408 -0.06 10.02 20.04
CA VAL A 408 0.83 9.02 20.65
C VAL A 408 0.22 8.57 21.96
N ARG A 409 -0.11 7.29 22.04
CA ARG A 409 -0.64 6.63 23.24
C ARG A 409 0.37 5.66 23.82
N ARG A 410 0.38 5.59 25.15
CA ARG A 410 1.02 4.51 25.91
C ARG A 410 -0.09 3.77 26.65
N LYS A 411 -0.43 2.57 26.18
CA LYS A 411 -1.70 1.91 26.54
C LYS A 411 -2.86 2.83 26.15
N ASP A 412 -3.73 3.20 27.09
CA ASP A 412 -4.92 4.01 26.80
C ASP A 412 -4.70 5.51 27.05
N THR A 413 -3.53 5.90 27.58
CA THR A 413 -3.22 7.31 27.90
C THR A 413 -2.51 7.99 26.74
N VAL A 414 -3.02 9.14 26.30
CA VAL A 414 -2.32 10.04 25.36
C VAL A 414 -1.12 10.66 26.07
N VAL A 415 0.09 10.44 25.52
CA VAL A 415 1.34 10.94 26.08
C VAL A 415 1.98 12.07 25.26
N GLY A 416 1.50 12.27 24.04
CA GLY A 416 1.91 13.37 23.17
C GLY A 416 1.02 13.43 21.94
N MET A 417 0.87 14.63 21.38
CA MET A 417 0.14 14.78 20.13
C MET A 417 0.66 15.98 19.33
N LEU A 418 0.74 15.83 18.02
CA LEU A 418 0.98 16.92 17.08
C LEU A 418 -0.22 17.05 16.16
N ALA A 419 -0.74 18.26 16.00
CA ALA A 419 -1.83 18.55 15.08
C ALA A 419 -1.45 19.69 14.13
N GLY A 420 -1.98 19.63 12.90
CA GLY A 420 -1.89 20.71 11.92
C GLY A 420 -3.25 21.16 11.45
N TYR A 421 -3.45 22.48 11.37
CA TYR A 421 -4.68 23.13 10.94
C TYR A 421 -4.40 24.33 10.06
N TYR A 422 -5.30 24.64 9.14
CA TYR A 422 -5.36 25.96 8.52
C TYR A 422 -6.22 26.89 9.39
N LEU A 423 -5.62 27.97 9.88
CA LEU A 423 -6.29 28.98 10.70
C LEU A 423 -6.31 30.32 9.97
N TRP A 424 -7.44 31.03 10.04
CA TRP A 424 -7.61 32.34 9.41
C TRP A 424 -6.85 33.41 10.20
N ASP A 425 -6.17 34.32 9.51
CA ASP A 425 -5.43 35.44 10.11
C ASP A 425 -6.33 36.54 10.70
N GLY A 426 -7.64 36.49 10.42
CA GLY A 426 -8.64 37.40 10.95
C GLY A 426 -8.84 38.69 10.14
N PHE A 427 -8.10 38.88 9.05
CA PHE A 427 -8.17 40.12 8.27
C PHE A 427 -8.07 39.92 6.75
N THR A 428 -7.31 38.94 6.26
CA THR A 428 -7.14 38.73 4.82
C THR A 428 -8.36 38.01 4.28
N SER A 429 -9.02 38.64 3.30
CA SER A 429 -10.13 38.06 2.59
C SER A 429 -10.21 38.70 1.20
N PRO A 430 -10.61 37.95 0.17
CA PRO A 430 -10.87 38.54 -1.13
C PRO A 430 -12.00 39.57 -1.10
N GLY A 431 -11.97 40.48 -2.06
CA GLY A 431 -12.98 41.51 -2.20
C GLY A 431 -14.35 40.95 -2.63
N VAL A 432 -15.38 41.77 -2.44
CA VAL A 432 -16.73 41.47 -2.92
C VAL A 432 -16.73 41.43 -4.46
N ASN A 433 -17.45 40.46 -5.06
CA ASN A 433 -17.49 40.21 -6.51
C ASN A 433 -16.19 39.65 -7.12
N GLU A 434 -15.27 39.13 -6.28
CA GLU A 434 -14.03 38.50 -6.74
C GLU A 434 -14.11 36.97 -6.81
N ALA A 435 -15.16 36.33 -6.26
CA ALA A 435 -15.21 34.87 -6.15
C ALA A 435 -15.09 34.17 -7.51
N LYS A 436 -15.76 34.70 -8.55
CA LYS A 436 -15.66 34.15 -9.91
C LYS A 436 -14.24 34.25 -10.46
N THR A 437 -13.57 35.38 -10.24
CA THR A 437 -12.18 35.61 -10.67
C THR A 437 -11.24 34.65 -9.95
N ASN A 438 -11.40 34.50 -8.63
CA ASN A 438 -10.59 33.60 -7.80
C ASN A 438 -10.74 32.13 -8.22
N MET A 439 -11.98 31.67 -8.43
CA MET A 439 -12.27 30.33 -8.97
C MET A 439 -11.66 30.12 -10.36
N THR A 440 -11.70 31.15 -11.20
CA THR A 440 -11.12 31.12 -12.55
C THR A 440 -9.59 31.05 -12.50
N MET A 441 -8.94 31.79 -11.60
CA MET A 441 -7.49 31.72 -11.42
C MET A 441 -7.05 30.37 -10.85
N ALA A 442 -7.79 29.84 -9.88
CA ALA A 442 -7.48 28.56 -9.23
C ALA A 442 -7.72 27.35 -10.15
N TYR A 443 -8.91 27.25 -10.75
CA TYR A 443 -9.34 26.04 -11.48
C TYR A 443 -9.66 26.28 -12.96
N GLY A 444 -9.59 27.53 -13.44
CA GLY A 444 -9.90 27.89 -14.82
C GLY A 444 -11.35 28.33 -15.04
N SER A 445 -12.30 27.92 -14.19
CA SER A 445 -13.68 28.43 -14.16
C SER A 445 -14.44 27.96 -12.91
N PRO A 446 -15.60 28.55 -12.58
CA PRO A 446 -16.50 28.00 -11.56
C PRO A 446 -16.94 26.55 -11.87
N PHE A 447 -17.16 26.22 -13.14
CA PHE A 447 -17.51 24.85 -13.54
C PHE A 447 -16.37 23.86 -13.24
N LEU A 448 -15.13 24.21 -13.60
CA LEU A 448 -13.96 23.37 -13.30
C LEU A 448 -13.64 23.30 -11.80
N THR A 449 -14.00 24.32 -11.04
CA THR A 449 -13.94 24.30 -9.55
C THR A 449 -14.88 23.23 -8.99
N ILE A 450 -16.02 22.98 -9.62
CA ILE A 450 -16.97 21.95 -9.17
C ILE A 450 -16.54 20.59 -9.68
N ALA A 451 -16.08 20.52 -10.93
CA ALA A 451 -15.53 19.28 -11.49
C ALA A 451 -14.33 18.75 -10.70
N SER A 452 -13.52 19.62 -10.08
CA SER A 452 -12.40 19.20 -9.22
C SER A 452 -12.84 18.40 -7.99
N LEU A 453 -14.07 18.57 -7.51
CA LEU A 453 -14.64 17.80 -6.39
C LEU A 453 -14.93 16.34 -6.75
N PHE A 454 -15.10 16.04 -8.04
CA PHE A 454 -15.54 14.74 -8.52
C PHE A 454 -14.49 14.04 -9.39
N SER A 455 -13.35 14.70 -9.66
CA SER A 455 -12.35 14.18 -10.58
C SER A 455 -11.46 13.13 -9.92
N ALA A 456 -11.32 11.97 -10.57
CA ALA A 456 -10.33 10.95 -10.21
C ALA A 456 -8.88 11.38 -10.53
N GLN A 457 -8.68 12.41 -11.35
CA GLN A 457 -7.38 13.03 -11.61
C GLN A 457 -7.26 14.30 -10.76
N GLY A 458 -6.26 14.35 -9.89
CA GLY A 458 -6.06 15.46 -8.95
C GLY A 458 -6.01 16.81 -9.66
N ASN A 459 -7.08 17.59 -9.51
CA ASN A 459 -7.15 18.96 -9.96
C ASN A 459 -6.77 19.85 -8.78
N GLU A 460 -5.46 19.98 -8.54
CA GLU A 460 -4.94 20.95 -7.57
C GLU A 460 -5.15 22.38 -8.09
N PRO A 461 -5.42 23.35 -7.22
CA PRO A 461 -5.53 24.74 -7.64
C PRO A 461 -4.19 25.22 -8.21
N LYS A 462 -4.25 26.01 -9.28
CA LYS A 462 -3.07 26.61 -9.95
C LYS A 462 -2.38 27.70 -9.13
N ILE A 463 -3.03 28.16 -8.07
CA ILE A 463 -2.55 29.19 -7.15
C ILE A 463 -2.78 28.71 -5.72
N ASP A 464 -2.05 29.29 -4.77
CA ASP A 464 -2.27 29.06 -3.35
C ASP A 464 -3.53 29.80 -2.88
N THR A 465 -4.66 29.09 -2.91
CA THR A 465 -5.95 29.61 -2.51
C THR A 465 -6.09 29.74 -1.00
N MET A 466 -5.33 28.98 -0.19
CA MET A 466 -5.36 29.10 1.27
C MET A 466 -4.79 30.45 1.69
N SER A 467 -3.57 30.77 1.23
CA SER A 467 -2.94 32.06 1.53
C SER A 467 -3.73 33.24 0.98
N GLN A 468 -4.36 33.10 -0.20
CA GLN A 468 -5.21 34.14 -0.78
C GLN A 468 -6.42 34.50 0.12
N HIS A 469 -6.91 33.54 0.90
CA HIS A 469 -8.03 33.73 1.83
C HIS A 469 -7.56 33.92 3.29
N GLY A 470 -6.27 34.18 3.51
CA GLY A 470 -5.73 34.45 4.85
C GLY A 470 -5.55 33.22 5.73
N PHE A 471 -5.59 32.01 5.16
CA PHE A 471 -5.40 30.79 5.94
C PHE A 471 -3.92 30.45 6.06
N VAL A 472 -3.45 30.41 7.30
CA VAL A 472 -2.07 30.11 7.65
C VAL A 472 -1.98 28.69 8.20
N PRO A 473 -1.11 27.83 7.65
CA PRO A 473 -0.84 26.51 8.21
C PRO A 473 -0.21 26.69 9.60
N THR A 474 -0.85 26.10 10.60
CA THR A 474 -0.49 26.20 12.02
C THR A 474 -0.27 24.80 12.58
N LEU A 475 0.77 24.65 13.40
CA LEU A 475 1.12 23.42 14.10
C LEU A 475 0.96 23.60 15.60
N MET A 476 0.34 22.62 16.23
CA MET A 476 0.07 22.60 17.65
C MET A 476 0.60 21.32 18.28
N LEU A 477 1.39 21.46 19.33
CA LEU A 477 1.92 20.38 20.14
C LEU A 477 1.15 20.29 21.46
N ARG A 478 0.73 19.09 21.82
CA ARG A 478 0.19 18.77 23.13
C ARG A 478 1.17 17.89 23.91
N GLU A 479 1.54 18.37 25.09
CA GLU A 479 2.32 17.62 26.08
C GLU A 479 1.53 17.56 27.40
N GLY A 480 1.05 16.37 27.78
CA GLY A 480 0.11 16.23 28.90
C GLY A 480 -1.19 16.99 28.63
N ASP A 481 -1.53 17.98 29.47
CA ASP A 481 -2.73 18.82 29.31
C ASP A 481 -2.42 20.22 28.74
N GLN A 482 -1.16 20.49 28.39
CA GLN A 482 -0.75 21.78 27.82
C GLN A 482 -0.74 21.71 26.30
N TYR A 483 -1.27 22.76 25.66
CA TYR A 483 -1.21 22.97 24.22
C TYR A 483 -0.31 24.17 23.90
N THR A 484 0.59 24.00 22.94
CA THR A 484 1.51 25.05 22.50
C THR A 484 1.49 25.14 20.98
N VAL A 485 1.39 26.36 20.46
CA VAL A 485 1.59 26.62 19.04
C VAL A 485 3.09 26.58 18.78
N VAL A 486 3.53 25.62 17.97
CA VAL A 486 4.95 25.46 17.60
C VAL A 486 5.28 26.21 16.33
N GLU A 487 4.29 26.42 15.44
CA GLU A 487 4.43 27.21 14.22
C GLU A 487 3.06 27.76 13.80
N GLY A 488 2.99 28.97 13.25
CA GLY A 488 1.75 29.57 12.73
C GLY A 488 1.09 30.58 13.66
N LEU A 489 -0.25 30.59 13.70
CA LEU A 489 -1.04 31.60 14.42
C LEU A 489 -1.28 31.22 15.88
N ASN A 490 -1.21 32.21 16.76
CA ASN A 490 -1.48 32.05 18.20
C ASN A 490 -2.97 32.21 18.58
N HIS A 491 -3.87 32.21 17.59
CA HIS A 491 -5.32 32.28 17.79
C HIS A 491 -6.03 31.26 16.88
N ALA A 492 -7.22 30.85 17.28
CA ALA A 492 -7.98 29.77 16.66
C ALA A 492 -9.17 30.28 15.83
N LEU A 493 -8.94 31.21 14.89
CA LEU A 493 -10.00 31.62 13.95
C LEU A 493 -10.05 30.59 12.82
N THR A 494 -11.21 30.00 12.58
CA THR A 494 -11.42 28.92 11.62
C THR A 494 -12.14 29.41 10.37
N ILE A 495 -12.47 28.48 9.47
CA ILE A 495 -13.32 28.77 8.29
C ILE A 495 -14.70 29.32 8.69
N ASN A 496 -15.21 28.97 9.88
CA ASN A 496 -16.49 29.48 10.36
C ASN A 496 -16.41 30.97 10.69
N GLU A 497 -15.34 31.41 11.35
CA GLU A 497 -15.06 32.84 11.58
C GLU A 497 -14.89 33.58 10.26
N PHE A 498 -14.16 33.00 9.29
CA PHE A 498 -14.03 33.57 7.95
C PHE A 498 -15.39 33.81 7.29
N VAL A 499 -16.27 32.80 7.26
CA VAL A 499 -17.60 32.91 6.63
C VAL A 499 -18.49 33.93 7.35
N ARG A 500 -18.46 33.94 8.68
CA ARG A 500 -19.22 34.89 9.51
C ARG A 500 -18.81 36.33 9.23
N ASP A 501 -17.51 36.58 9.13
CA ASP A 501 -16.95 37.92 9.00
C ASP A 501 -16.86 38.38 7.53
N ASN A 502 -17.05 37.47 6.57
CA ASN A 502 -17.07 37.73 5.13
C ASN A 502 -18.35 37.20 4.43
N PRO A 503 -19.55 37.65 4.84
CA PRO A 503 -20.81 37.07 4.39
C PRO A 503 -21.10 37.31 2.91
N GLU A 504 -20.72 38.47 2.36
CA GLU A 504 -20.99 38.81 0.95
C GLU A 504 -20.19 37.94 -0.01
N TYR A 505 -18.89 37.77 0.26
CA TYR A 505 -18.01 36.89 -0.51
C TYR A 505 -18.45 35.42 -0.41
N SER A 506 -18.77 34.96 0.80
CA SER A 506 -19.21 33.58 1.04
C SER A 506 -20.54 33.27 0.34
N ALA A 507 -21.48 34.22 0.34
CA ALA A 507 -22.74 34.10 -0.40
C ALA A 507 -22.52 34.09 -1.92
N GLU A 508 -21.52 34.82 -2.42
CA GLU A 508 -21.13 34.78 -3.83
C GLU A 508 -20.58 33.41 -4.23
N VAL A 509 -19.66 32.85 -3.44
CA VAL A 509 -19.13 31.49 -3.61
C VAL A 509 -20.28 30.48 -3.67
N ALA A 510 -21.18 30.51 -2.68
CA ALA A 510 -22.31 29.59 -2.61
C ALA A 510 -23.25 29.72 -3.83
N ARG A 511 -23.52 30.94 -4.29
CA ARG A 511 -24.34 31.19 -5.48
C ARG A 511 -23.69 30.64 -6.75
N LEU A 512 -22.39 30.83 -6.92
CA LEU A 512 -21.63 30.33 -8.07
C LEU A 512 -21.60 28.80 -8.08
N LEU A 513 -21.38 28.16 -6.94
CA LEU A 513 -21.34 26.71 -6.84
C LEU A 513 -22.73 26.07 -7.05
N ASN A 514 -23.80 26.68 -6.53
CA ASN A 514 -25.16 26.21 -6.78
C ASN A 514 -25.65 26.44 -8.22
N SER A 515 -24.99 27.32 -8.99
CA SER A 515 -25.40 27.62 -10.37
C SER A 515 -25.24 26.44 -11.33
N THR A 516 -24.50 25.40 -10.94
CA THR A 516 -24.31 24.17 -11.73
C THR A 516 -25.09 22.97 -11.18
N GLY A 517 -25.91 23.15 -10.13
CA GLY A 517 -26.71 22.10 -9.50
C GLY A 517 -26.52 22.02 -7.98
N PRO A 518 -27.36 21.23 -7.29
CA PRO A 518 -27.28 21.10 -5.83
C PRO A 518 -26.03 20.32 -5.41
N LEU A 519 -25.21 20.93 -4.54
CA LEU A 519 -24.03 20.29 -3.94
C LEU A 519 -24.30 19.86 -2.49
N PRO A 520 -23.69 18.76 -2.00
CA PRO A 520 -23.78 18.37 -0.60
C PRO A 520 -23.24 19.47 0.31
N ALA A 521 -24.10 20.01 1.17
CA ALA A 521 -23.73 21.07 2.11
C ALA A 521 -23.32 20.53 3.49
N ASP A 522 -23.74 19.30 3.81
CA ASP A 522 -23.29 18.59 5.00
C ASP A 522 -21.84 18.12 4.75
N PRO A 523 -20.85 18.58 5.53
CA PRO A 523 -19.56 17.92 5.51
C PRO A 523 -19.83 16.45 5.82
N LEU A 524 -19.47 15.55 4.90
CA LEU A 524 -19.55 14.11 5.16
C LEU A 524 -18.98 13.90 6.56
N LYS A 525 -19.77 13.32 7.47
CA LYS A 525 -19.26 12.73 8.70
C LYS A 525 -18.22 11.71 8.26
N ASN A 526 -16.98 12.16 8.06
CA ASN A 526 -15.86 11.27 7.97
C ASN A 526 -15.82 10.63 9.33
N ALA A 527 -16.22 9.36 9.34
CA ALA A 527 -16.09 8.45 10.45
C ALA A 527 -14.67 8.57 10.98
N PHE A 528 -14.47 9.35 12.04
CA PHE A 528 -13.85 8.96 13.30
C PHE A 528 -14.27 10.05 14.29
N GLN A 529 -14.99 9.63 15.34
CA GLN A 529 -15.06 10.37 16.59
C GLN A 529 -13.62 10.51 17.08
N ILE A 530 -12.94 11.55 16.62
CA ILE A 530 -11.96 12.20 17.45
C ILE A 530 -12.78 12.60 18.68
N ASP A 531 -12.53 11.96 19.83
CA ASP A 531 -13.28 12.11 21.10
C ASP A 531 -13.88 13.53 21.23
N ASP A 532 -15.09 13.64 21.78
CA ASP A 532 -15.77 14.93 21.98
C ASP A 532 -14.92 15.99 22.75
N ASP A 533 -13.78 15.58 23.32
CA ASP A 533 -12.71 16.41 23.88
C ASP A 533 -11.91 17.28 22.88
N TRP A 534 -11.97 17.05 21.56
CA TRP A 534 -11.09 17.75 20.59
C TRP A 534 -11.70 19.00 19.97
N PHE A 535 -13.02 19.02 19.71
CA PHE A 535 -13.74 20.28 19.39
C PHE A 535 -13.65 21.28 20.56
N VAL A 536 -13.47 20.76 21.77
CA VAL A 536 -13.26 21.54 23.00
C VAL A 536 -11.91 22.27 22.99
N VAL A 537 -10.86 21.79 22.29
CA VAL A 537 -9.53 22.43 22.30
C VAL A 537 -9.48 23.71 21.46
N LEU A 538 -10.06 23.70 20.24
CA LEU A 538 -10.23 24.94 19.46
C LEU A 538 -11.15 25.93 20.19
N HIS A 539 -12.16 25.44 20.93
CA HIS A 539 -13.02 26.27 21.79
C HIS A 539 -12.34 26.78 23.08
N LEU A 540 -11.34 26.05 23.62
CA LEU A 540 -10.59 26.45 24.81
C LEU A 540 -9.54 27.54 24.51
N ILE A 541 -8.98 27.54 23.30
CA ILE A 541 -8.04 28.58 22.85
C ILE A 541 -8.78 29.84 22.36
N ALA A 542 -10.01 29.69 21.85
CA ALA A 542 -10.84 30.80 21.35
C ALA A 542 -11.52 31.64 22.45
N ARG A 543 -11.35 31.33 23.75
CA ARG A 543 -11.75 32.26 24.82
C ARG A 543 -10.56 33.13 25.23
N PRO A 544 -10.54 34.44 24.89
CA PRO A 544 -9.87 35.37 25.79
C PRO A 544 -10.54 35.18 27.16
N ARG A 545 -9.74 35.08 28.22
CA ARG A 545 -10.25 35.42 29.54
C ARG A 545 -10.72 36.87 29.47
N ILE A 546 -12.00 37.06 29.15
CA ILE A 546 -12.70 38.31 29.45
C ILE A 546 -12.82 38.30 30.97
N GLN A 547 -11.95 39.09 31.63
CA GLN A 547 -12.30 39.71 32.90
C GLN A 547 -13.21 40.90 32.62
#